data_AF-A0A2J8A6W1-F1
#
_entry.id   AF-A0A2J8A6W1-F1
#
_cell.length_a   1.000
_cell.length_b   1.000
_cell.length_c   1.000
_cell.angle_alpha   90.00
_cell.angle_beta   90.00
_cell.angle_gamma   90.00
#
_symmetry.space_group_name_H-M   'P 1'
#
loop_
_entity.id
_entity.type
_entity.pdbx_description
1 polymer ?
#
loop_
_entity_poly.entity_id
_entity_poly.type
_entity_poly.pdbx_seq_one_letter_code
_entity_poly.pdbx_strand_id
1 'polypeptide(L)'
;MEFVSPEGLRLDGRRPRELRRINCQLDVLSNADGSAIFEMGNTKVLQADGGTRCAAINAAVLALAAAGVPLRDLLASCAAGHLEGTPLLDLNYIEDSGGGPDLAVALAPRLGQLVLVQMDARLAVETFQTVLELARDGCHAISEVMRRALLEHTKRLAVARGLAGST
;
A
#
# COMPACT_ATOMS: atom_id res chain seq x y z
N MET A 1 11.43 19.18 -15.30
CA MET A 1 11.43 19.28 -13.83
C MET A 1 12.08 17.99 -13.40
N GLU A 2 13.29 18.02 -12.86
CA GLU A 2 13.96 16.78 -12.42
C GLU A 2 13.18 16.23 -11.22
N PHE A 3 12.76 14.96 -11.32
CA PHE A 3 12.00 14.29 -10.25
C PHE A 3 12.93 13.72 -9.17
N VAL A 4 14.19 13.48 -9.53
CA VAL A 4 15.24 13.00 -8.64
C VAL A 4 16.44 13.95 -8.74
N SER A 5 16.86 14.50 -7.60
CA SER A 5 18.01 15.39 -7.54
C SER A 5 19.32 14.64 -7.81
N PRO A 6 20.43 15.34 -8.15
CA PRO A 6 21.75 14.73 -8.31
C PRO A 6 22.24 13.94 -7.07
N GLU A 7 21.74 14.30 -5.88
CA GLU A 7 21.99 13.63 -4.61
C GLU A 7 21.16 12.34 -4.41
N GLY A 8 20.28 12.01 -5.36
CA GLY A 8 19.45 10.81 -5.34
C GLY A 8 18.18 10.94 -4.49
N LEU A 9 17.73 12.16 -4.20
CA LEU A 9 16.53 12.44 -3.42
C LEU A 9 15.38 12.88 -4.31
N ARG A 10 14.16 12.49 -3.96
CA ARG A 10 12.93 12.96 -4.61
C ARG A 10 12.56 14.37 -4.17
N LEU A 11 11.59 14.97 -4.86
CA LEU A 11 11.01 16.27 -4.51
C LEU A 11 10.46 16.35 -3.08
N ASP A 12 10.04 15.22 -2.50
CA ASP A 12 9.55 15.11 -1.12
C ASP A 12 10.63 14.68 -0.10
N GLY A 13 11.89 14.57 -0.54
CA GLY A 13 13.03 14.18 0.29
C GLY A 13 13.19 12.67 0.51
N ARG A 14 12.32 11.83 -0.07
CA ARG A 14 12.45 10.36 0.02
C ARG A 14 13.49 9.81 -0.95
N ARG A 15 13.96 8.59 -0.67
CA ARG A 15 14.75 7.79 -1.63
C ARG A 15 13.86 7.10 -2.67
N PRO A 16 14.39 6.72 -3.85
CA PRO A 16 13.64 6.00 -4.89
C PRO A 16 12.89 4.74 -4.44
N ARG A 17 13.40 3.99 -3.45
CA ARG A 17 12.79 2.74 -2.95
C ARG A 17 12.04 2.92 -1.63
N GLU A 18 11.79 4.15 -1.21
CA GLU A 18 11.21 4.45 0.09
C GLU A 18 9.71 4.76 -0.03
N LEU A 19 8.89 4.02 0.73
CA LEU A 19 7.44 4.25 0.83
C LEU A 19 7.13 5.53 1.60
N ARG A 20 6.00 6.18 1.31
CA ARG A 20 5.45 7.20 2.20
C ARG A 20 5.08 6.59 3.56
N ARG A 21 4.98 7.44 4.58
CA ARG A 21 4.52 7.04 5.92
C ARG A 21 3.14 6.39 5.82
N ILE A 22 3.01 5.18 6.38
CA ILE A 22 1.75 4.43 6.40
C ILE A 22 1.11 4.57 7.78
N ASN A 23 -0.19 4.84 7.80
CA ASN A 23 -1.01 4.81 9.01
C ASN A 23 -2.29 4.01 8.74
N CYS A 24 -2.63 3.12 9.66
CA CYS A 24 -3.77 2.22 9.54
C CYS A 24 -4.62 2.34 10.80
N GLN A 25 -5.91 2.62 10.63
CA GLN A 25 -6.90 2.60 11.72
C GLN A 25 -8.01 1.63 11.34
N LEU A 26 -8.41 0.77 12.27
CA LEU A 26 -9.51 -0.18 12.10
C LEU A 26 -10.65 0.19 13.04
N ASP A 27 -11.87 -0.22 12.68
CA ASP A 27 -13.12 0.05 13.40
C ASP A 27 -13.37 1.53 13.66
N VAL A 28 -13.33 2.32 12.58
CA VAL A 28 -13.54 3.77 12.64
C VAL A 28 -15.02 4.14 12.62
N LEU A 29 -15.88 3.31 12.03
CA LEU A 29 -17.31 3.49 11.93
C LEU A 29 -18.03 2.49 12.83
N SER A 30 -18.83 2.99 13.79
CA SER A 30 -19.57 2.16 14.75
C SER A 30 -20.78 1.44 14.15
N ASN A 31 -21.25 1.88 12.99
CA ASN A 31 -22.41 1.32 12.29
C ASN A 31 -22.03 0.35 11.16
N ALA A 32 -20.75 0.06 10.96
CA ALA A 32 -20.26 -0.89 9.96
C ALA A 32 -19.76 -2.17 10.64
N ASP A 33 -19.96 -3.33 9.99
CA ASP A 33 -19.47 -4.62 10.49
C ASP A 33 -17.93 -4.66 10.53
N GLY A 34 -17.28 -3.93 9.62
CA GLY A 34 -15.85 -3.65 9.66
C GLY A 34 -15.55 -2.40 8.85
N SER A 35 -14.64 -1.58 9.36
CA SER A 35 -14.23 -0.35 8.70
C SER A 35 -12.75 -0.10 8.91
N ALA A 36 -12.10 0.53 7.93
CA ALA A 36 -10.70 0.85 8.04
C ALA A 36 -10.38 2.16 7.32
N ILE A 37 -9.46 2.91 7.90
CA ILE A 37 -8.76 4.02 7.27
C ILE A 37 -7.33 3.54 6.99
N PHE A 38 -6.95 3.59 5.73
CA PHE A 38 -5.58 3.41 5.29
C PHE A 38 -5.07 4.74 4.73
N GLU A 39 -3.96 5.21 5.26
CA GLU A 39 -3.30 6.44 4.88
C GLU A 39 -1.86 6.13 4.45
N MET A 40 -1.48 6.62 3.27
CA MET A 40 -0.14 6.48 2.72
C MET A 40 0.36 7.86 2.26
N GLY A 41 1.18 8.49 3.10
CA GLY A 41 1.46 9.92 3.00
C GLY A 41 0.19 10.73 3.17
N ASN A 42 -0.13 11.58 2.19
CA ASN A 42 -1.39 12.35 2.17
C ASN A 42 -2.51 11.65 1.41
N THR A 43 -2.30 10.40 0.97
CA THR A 43 -3.32 9.62 0.27
C THR A 43 -4.21 8.87 1.25
N LYS A 44 -5.50 9.18 1.21
CA LYS A 44 -6.61 8.49 1.88
C LYS A 44 -7.70 8.30 0.85
N VAL A 45 -8.60 7.33 0.98
CA VAL A 45 -9.75 7.25 0.03
C VAL A 45 -10.64 8.52 0.08
N LEU A 46 -10.49 9.36 1.10
CA LEU A 46 -11.11 10.70 1.20
C LEU A 46 -10.28 11.83 0.55
N GLN A 47 -8.99 11.63 0.29
CA GLN A 47 -8.03 12.63 -0.21
C GLN A 47 -6.99 11.99 -1.13
N ALA A 48 -6.94 12.41 -2.40
CA ALA A 48 -6.05 11.83 -3.39
C ALA A 48 -4.68 12.55 -3.46
N ASP A 49 -3.58 11.80 -3.32
CA ASP A 49 -2.20 12.26 -3.51
C ASP A 49 -1.36 11.21 -4.27
N GLY A 50 -1.94 10.55 -5.28
CA GLY A 50 -1.29 9.48 -6.06
C GLY A 50 -1.35 8.09 -5.39
N GLY A 51 -1.48 7.02 -6.18
CA GLY A 51 -1.60 5.65 -5.66
C GLY A 51 -2.94 5.34 -4.97
N THR A 52 -4.00 6.09 -5.29
CA THR A 52 -5.35 5.95 -4.69
C THR A 52 -5.94 4.55 -4.83
N ARG A 53 -5.66 3.88 -5.96
CA ARG A 53 -6.08 2.49 -6.22
C ARG A 53 -5.51 1.53 -5.18
N CYS A 54 -4.21 1.63 -4.91
CA CYS A 54 -3.50 0.79 -3.95
C CYS A 54 -3.99 1.06 -2.51
N ALA A 55 -4.16 2.34 -2.16
CA ALA A 55 -4.71 2.73 -0.86
C ALA A 55 -6.13 2.19 -0.64
N ALA A 56 -6.98 2.22 -1.67
CA ALA A 56 -8.34 1.69 -1.61
C ALA A 56 -8.35 0.16 -1.43
N ILE A 57 -7.49 -0.57 -2.16
CA ILE A 57 -7.36 -2.03 -2.00
C ILE A 57 -6.94 -2.37 -0.58
N ASN A 58 -5.90 -1.71 -0.05
CA ASN A 58 -5.41 -1.95 1.31
C ASN A 58 -6.47 -1.64 2.37
N ALA A 59 -7.21 -0.53 2.23
CA ALA A 59 -8.31 -0.18 3.12
C ALA A 59 -9.44 -1.22 3.09
N ALA A 60 -9.85 -1.67 1.90
CA ALA A 60 -10.91 -2.67 1.74
C ALA A 60 -10.51 -4.00 2.39
N VAL A 61 -9.26 -4.44 2.20
CA VAL A 61 -8.74 -5.67 2.82
C VAL A 61 -8.75 -5.57 4.34
N LEU A 62 -8.33 -4.43 4.90
CA LEU A 62 -8.39 -4.21 6.35
C LEU A 62 -9.82 -4.20 6.88
N ALA A 63 -10.76 -3.58 6.15
CA ALA A 63 -12.17 -3.56 6.54
C ALA A 63 -12.79 -4.96 6.52
N LEU A 64 -12.50 -5.77 5.49
CA LEU A 64 -12.93 -7.17 5.41
C LEU A 64 -12.35 -8.02 6.54
N ALA A 65 -11.08 -7.81 6.86
CA ALA A 65 -10.42 -8.51 7.96
C ALA A 65 -11.00 -8.12 9.33
N ALA A 66 -11.29 -6.83 9.55
CA ALA A 66 -11.94 -6.33 10.76
C ALA A 66 -13.36 -6.88 10.92
N ALA A 67 -14.12 -6.98 9.82
CA ALA A 67 -15.45 -7.60 9.79
C ALA A 67 -15.43 -9.11 10.05
N GLY A 68 -14.26 -9.74 10.18
CA GLY A 68 -14.14 -11.19 10.40
C GLY A 68 -14.46 -12.04 9.18
N VAL A 69 -14.42 -11.46 7.97
CA VAL A 69 -14.61 -12.21 6.73
C VAL A 69 -13.40 -13.14 6.53
N PRO A 70 -13.60 -14.45 6.31
CA PRO A 70 -12.50 -15.37 6.10
C PRO A 70 -11.80 -15.08 4.76
N LEU A 71 -10.55 -14.60 4.84
CA LEU A 71 -9.70 -14.31 3.69
C LEU A 71 -8.68 -15.43 3.48
N ARG A 72 -8.37 -15.76 2.22
CA ARG A 72 -7.31 -16.73 1.88
C ARG A 72 -5.92 -16.20 2.22
N ASP A 73 -5.73 -14.90 2.06
CA ASP A 73 -4.51 -14.17 2.38
C ASP A 73 -4.82 -12.68 2.62
N LEU A 74 -3.93 -11.99 3.33
CA LEU A 74 -4.01 -10.55 3.55
C LEU A 74 -3.36 -9.85 2.35
N LEU A 75 -4.17 -9.51 1.36
CA LEU A 75 -3.70 -8.81 0.16
C LEU A 75 -3.10 -7.45 0.52
N ALA A 76 -1.94 -7.16 -0.07
CA ALA A 76 -1.29 -5.87 0.01
C ALA A 76 -1.03 -5.33 -1.39
N SER A 77 -1.26 -4.05 -1.58
CA SER A 77 -1.12 -3.37 -2.86
C SER A 77 -0.20 -2.16 -2.76
N CYS A 78 0.65 -2.00 -3.78
CA CYS A 78 1.60 -0.92 -3.91
C CYS A 78 1.70 -0.51 -5.39
N ALA A 79 1.98 0.77 -5.62
CA ALA A 79 2.30 1.28 -6.96
C ALA A 79 3.82 1.47 -7.08
N ALA A 80 4.36 1.26 -8.27
CA ALA A 80 5.71 1.67 -8.62
C ALA A 80 5.71 2.23 -10.03
N GLY A 81 6.57 3.20 -10.31
CA GLY A 81 6.71 3.77 -11.62
C GLY A 81 8.15 3.86 -12.09
N HIS A 82 8.32 4.44 -13.25
CA HIS A 82 9.63 4.73 -13.81
C HIS A 82 9.66 6.15 -14.37
N LEU A 83 10.45 7.03 -13.75
CA LEU A 83 10.61 8.43 -14.16
C LEU A 83 12.09 8.72 -14.39
N GLU A 84 12.40 9.39 -15.51
CA GLU A 84 13.76 9.84 -15.85
C GLU A 84 14.83 8.75 -15.73
N GLY A 85 14.51 7.51 -16.15
CA GLY A 85 15.44 6.38 -16.09
C GLY A 85 15.54 5.71 -14.71
N THR A 86 14.81 6.19 -13.70
CA THR A 86 14.87 5.68 -12.33
C THR A 86 13.55 5.01 -11.93
N PRO A 87 13.58 3.76 -11.41
CA PRO A 87 12.40 3.12 -10.85
C PRO A 87 12.08 3.70 -9.46
N LEU A 88 10.83 4.10 -9.29
CA LEU A 88 10.32 4.80 -8.12
C LEU A 88 9.21 4.00 -7.46
N LEU A 89 9.36 3.64 -6.19
CA LEU A 89 8.32 3.01 -5.39
C LEU A 89 7.35 4.05 -4.84
N ASP A 90 6.04 3.77 -4.86
CA ASP A 90 4.99 4.60 -4.28
C ASP A 90 5.04 6.06 -4.74
N LEU A 91 4.54 6.27 -5.97
CA LEU A 91 4.47 7.58 -6.61
C LEU A 91 3.53 8.52 -5.85
N ASN A 92 3.96 9.77 -5.67
CA ASN A 92 3.09 10.87 -5.23
C ASN A 92 2.34 11.49 -6.42
N TYR A 93 1.43 12.43 -6.15
CA TYR A 93 0.64 13.08 -7.20
C TYR A 93 1.47 13.76 -8.29
N ILE A 94 2.58 14.40 -7.91
CA ILE A 94 3.45 15.15 -8.85
C ILE A 94 4.15 14.16 -9.80
N GLU A 95 4.68 13.06 -9.25
CA GLU A 95 5.34 11.99 -9.99
C GLU A 95 4.37 11.28 -10.95
N ASP A 96 3.17 10.94 -10.46
CA ASP A 96 2.10 10.30 -11.24
C ASP A 96 1.59 11.22 -12.37
N SER A 97 1.39 12.52 -12.07
CA SER A 97 1.01 13.54 -13.06
C SER A 97 2.10 13.83 -14.09
N GLY A 98 3.35 13.38 -13.84
CA GLY A 98 4.47 13.47 -14.77
C GLY A 98 4.28 12.65 -16.05
N GLY A 99 3.26 11.79 -16.11
CA GLY A 99 2.92 11.01 -17.31
C GLY A 99 3.88 9.84 -17.58
N GLY A 100 4.68 9.47 -16.59
CA GLY A 100 5.49 8.26 -16.64
C GLY A 100 4.65 6.99 -16.49
N PRO A 101 5.23 5.82 -16.80
CA PRO A 101 4.60 4.54 -16.51
C PRO A 101 4.37 4.36 -15.01
N ASP A 102 3.10 4.09 -14.66
CA ASP A 102 2.64 3.71 -13.32
C ASP A 102 2.18 2.25 -13.34
N LEU A 103 2.69 1.44 -12.42
CA LEU A 103 2.39 0.03 -12.27
C LEU A 103 1.80 -0.21 -10.87
N ALA A 104 0.50 -0.41 -10.81
CA ALA A 104 -0.21 -0.83 -9.61
C ALA A 104 -0.22 -2.36 -9.50
N VAL A 105 0.22 -2.88 -8.36
CA VAL A 105 0.31 -4.31 -8.08
C VAL A 105 -0.46 -4.64 -6.80
N ALA A 106 -1.15 -5.78 -6.77
CA ALA A 106 -1.64 -6.40 -5.55
C ALA A 106 -1.10 -7.82 -5.41
N LEU A 107 -0.54 -8.12 -4.25
CA LEU A 107 0.13 -9.37 -3.93
C LEU A 107 -0.55 -10.06 -2.75
N ALA A 108 -0.73 -11.37 -2.86
CA ALA A 108 -1.01 -12.28 -1.75
C ALA A 108 0.34 -12.77 -1.17
N PRO A 109 0.85 -12.19 -0.07
CA PRO A 109 2.22 -12.41 0.38
C PRO A 109 2.49 -13.83 0.90
N ARG A 110 1.52 -14.53 1.50
CA ARG A 110 1.68 -15.94 1.92
C ARG A 110 1.65 -16.89 0.73
N LEU A 111 0.80 -16.61 -0.25
CA LEU A 111 0.66 -17.46 -1.44
C LEU A 111 1.74 -17.16 -2.49
N GLY A 112 2.39 -16.00 -2.42
CA GLY A 112 3.34 -15.52 -3.43
C GLY A 112 2.68 -15.19 -4.77
N GLN A 113 1.36 -14.97 -4.78
CA GLN A 113 0.57 -14.80 -6.01
C GLN A 113 0.24 -13.33 -6.27
N LEU A 114 0.51 -12.88 -7.49
CA LEU A 114 0.02 -11.60 -7.99
C LEU A 114 -1.46 -11.73 -8.31
N VAL A 115 -2.28 -10.90 -7.66
CA VAL A 115 -3.74 -10.88 -7.84
C VAL A 115 -4.16 -9.79 -8.81
N LEU A 116 -3.44 -8.67 -8.79
CA LEU A 116 -3.64 -7.55 -9.71
C LEU A 116 -2.30 -7.06 -10.21
N VAL A 117 -2.22 -6.83 -11.51
CA VAL A 117 -1.15 -6.05 -12.14
C VAL A 117 -1.83 -5.15 -13.15
N GLN A 118 -1.78 -3.85 -12.91
CA GLN A 118 -2.32 -2.84 -13.82
C GLN A 118 -1.22 -1.84 -14.13
N MET A 119 -1.01 -1.55 -15.41
CA MET A 119 -0.02 -0.58 -15.85
C MET A 119 -0.69 0.46 -16.72
N ASP A 120 -0.43 1.73 -16.43
CA ASP A 120 -0.79 2.85 -17.28
C ASP A 120 0.50 3.39 -17.95
N ALA A 121 0.38 3.77 -19.22
CA ALA A 121 1.46 4.21 -20.11
C ALA A 121 2.47 3.11 -20.58
N ARG A 122 3.41 3.53 -21.45
CA ARG A 122 4.34 2.61 -22.13
C ARG A 122 5.62 2.44 -21.31
N LEU A 123 6.05 1.20 -21.17
CA LEU A 123 7.30 0.83 -20.51
C LEU A 123 8.02 -0.21 -21.36
N ALA A 124 9.36 -0.09 -21.46
CA ALA A 124 10.19 -1.11 -22.07
C ALA A 124 10.10 -2.42 -21.29
N VAL A 125 10.05 -3.55 -21.98
CA VAL A 125 9.81 -4.88 -21.36
C VAL A 125 10.94 -5.24 -20.39
N GLU A 126 12.15 -4.78 -20.68
CA GLU A 126 13.34 -4.97 -19.85
C GLU A 126 13.22 -4.23 -18.51
N THR A 127 12.62 -3.03 -18.53
CA THR A 127 12.42 -2.21 -17.33
C THR A 127 11.20 -2.69 -16.52
N PHE A 128 10.22 -3.31 -17.17
CA PHE A 128 9.01 -3.81 -16.51
C PHE A 128 9.32 -4.80 -15.38
N GLN A 129 10.25 -5.72 -15.58
CA GLN A 129 10.62 -6.70 -14.54
C GLN A 129 11.14 -5.99 -13.29
N THR A 130 12.04 -5.02 -13.45
CA THR A 130 12.61 -4.23 -12.35
C THR A 130 11.55 -3.44 -11.58
N VAL A 131 10.59 -2.82 -12.29
CA VAL A 131 9.51 -2.04 -11.65
C VAL A 131 8.52 -2.96 -10.94
N LEU A 132 8.20 -4.10 -11.53
CA LEU A 132 7.33 -5.11 -10.93
C LEU A 132 7.93 -5.68 -9.64
N GLU A 133 9.22 -6.02 -9.64
CA GLU A 133 9.93 -6.48 -8.44
C GLU A 133 9.93 -5.41 -7.34
N LEU A 134 10.19 -4.15 -7.71
CA LEU A 134 10.12 -3.04 -6.77
C LEU A 134 8.73 -2.89 -6.15
N ALA A 135 7.67 -2.99 -6.95
CA ALA A 135 6.28 -2.96 -6.45
C ALA A 135 5.98 -4.14 -5.52
N ARG A 136 6.50 -5.34 -5.83
CA ARG A 136 6.35 -6.54 -4.98
C ARG A 136 7.02 -6.35 -3.62
N ASP A 137 8.23 -5.81 -3.59
CA ASP A 137 8.92 -5.48 -2.34
C ASP A 137 8.11 -4.49 -1.49
N GLY A 138 7.52 -3.48 -2.14
CA GLY A 138 6.60 -2.54 -1.50
C GLY A 138 5.37 -3.22 -0.92
N CYS A 139 4.76 -4.15 -1.67
CA CYS A 139 3.61 -4.92 -1.17
C CYS A 139 3.98 -5.76 0.07
N HIS A 140 5.18 -6.36 0.10
CA HIS A 140 5.66 -7.09 1.27
C HIS A 140 5.79 -6.17 2.50
N ALA A 141 6.39 -5.00 2.33
CA ALA A 141 6.52 -4.01 3.41
C ALA A 141 5.15 -3.53 3.93
N ILE A 142 4.22 -3.21 3.03
CA ILE A 142 2.86 -2.80 3.38
C ILE A 142 2.13 -3.93 4.13
N SER A 143 2.27 -5.19 3.69
CA SER A 143 1.61 -6.33 4.32
C SER A 143 2.01 -6.51 5.79
N GLU A 144 3.27 -6.22 6.13
CA GLU A 144 3.77 -6.30 7.50
C GLU A 144 3.14 -5.21 8.38
N VAL A 145 3.02 -3.98 7.86
CA VAL A 145 2.35 -2.88 8.58
C VAL A 145 0.87 -3.20 8.79
N MET A 146 0.17 -3.65 7.76
CA MET A 146 -1.24 -4.05 7.83
C MET A 146 -1.46 -5.19 8.85
N ARG A 147 -0.59 -6.20 8.85
CA ARG A 147 -0.64 -7.32 9.79
C ARG A 147 -0.47 -6.85 11.23
N ARG A 148 0.50 -5.97 11.50
CA ARG A 148 0.72 -5.40 12.84
C ARG A 148 -0.50 -4.64 13.32
N ALA A 149 -1.06 -3.76 12.48
CA ALA A 149 -2.25 -2.99 12.82
C ALA A 149 -3.45 -3.90 13.14
N LEU A 150 -3.67 -4.96 12.34
CA LEU A 150 -4.73 -5.93 12.58
C LEU A 150 -4.52 -6.69 13.90
N LEU A 151 -3.30 -7.15 14.20
CA LEU A 151 -2.98 -7.84 15.45
C LEU A 151 -3.20 -6.97 16.68
N GLU A 152 -2.76 -5.71 16.65
CA GLU A 152 -2.98 -4.75 17.73
C GLU A 152 -4.48 -4.47 17.95
N HIS A 153 -5.24 -4.37 16.86
CA HIS A 153 -6.68 -4.23 16.91
C HIS A 153 -7.36 -5.46 17.53
N THR A 154 -7.02 -6.67 17.08
CA THR A 154 -7.57 -7.91 17.65
C THR A 154 -7.23 -8.06 19.14
N LYS A 155 -6.03 -7.68 19.57
CA LYS A 155 -5.66 -7.67 21.00
C LYS A 155 -6.56 -6.74 21.81
N ARG A 156 -6.81 -5.53 21.32
CA ARG A 156 -7.72 -4.57 21.97
C ARG A 156 -9.14 -5.12 22.08
N LEU A 157 -9.66 -5.73 21.01
CA LEU A 157 -10.97 -6.37 21.03
C LEU A 157 -11.03 -7.56 22.01
N ALA A 158 -9.98 -8.38 22.08
CA ALA A 158 -9.91 -9.49 23.01
C ALA A 158 -9.94 -9.03 24.47
N VAL A 159 -9.23 -7.94 24.79
CA VAL A 159 -9.28 -7.31 26.12
C VAL A 159 -10.68 -6.74 26.40
N ALA A 160 -11.26 -5.99 25.46
CA ALA A 160 -12.59 -5.39 25.63
C ALA A 160 -13.70 -6.43 25.83
N ARG A 161 -13.56 -7.61 25.23
CA ARG A 161 -14.50 -8.74 25.38
C ARG A 161 -14.23 -9.62 26.61
N GLY A 162 -13.23 -9.29 27.43
CA GLY A 162 -12.87 -10.06 28.62
C GLY A 162 -12.21 -11.42 28.32
N LEU A 163 -11.76 -11.64 27.08
CA LEU A 163 -11.08 -12.87 26.67
C LEU A 163 -9.58 -12.86 27.03
N ALA A 164 -9.01 -11.67 27.23
CA ALA A 164 -7.64 -11.51 27.72
C ALA A 164 -7.61 -11.53 29.26
N GLY A 165 -7.90 -12.70 29.83
CA GLY A 165 -8.01 -12.91 31.28
C GLY A 165 -8.13 -14.38 31.65
N SER A 166 -7.25 -15.24 31.14
CA SER A 166 -6.98 -16.58 31.70
C SER A 166 -5.78 -17.24 30.98
N THR A 167 -4.58 -16.90 31.44
CA THR A 167 -3.38 -17.76 31.63
C THR A 167 -2.21 -16.86 31.95
#